data_AF-A0A923MDJ0-F1
#
_entry.id   AF-A0A923MDJ0-F1
#
_cell.length_a   1.000
_cell.length_b   1.000
_cell.length_c   1.000
_cell.angle_alpha   90.00
_cell.angle_beta   90.00
_cell.angle_gamma   90.00
#
_symmetry.space_group_name_H-M   'P 1'
#
loop_
_entity.id
_entity.type
_entity.pdbx_description
1 polymer ?
#
loop_
_entity_poly.entity_id
_entity_poly.type
_entity_poly.pdbx_seq_one_letter_code
_entity_poly.pdbx_strand_id
1 'polypeptide(L)'
;MEEAQTTHDEAVDGTTKITAKIQEGLLERFDQDMRGCFLKRDAFLNQVIGSEIPYLRQDLQGKRLTSIARTYISGKLKRMGTRPVNIVVDKQVAADLNAAVEAHNLVRDAFINYLLVCLRSTPRFLKYFELPSHYTGSHFDAALEPTEVSPLRAIASTMCDPFYYLREAVRERHGTGLYALSMPEEFHGVSCFLADEEVPGSEANKVLVRETDALLAALDLDDLEEVAFTPKGNAR
;
A
#
# COMPACT_ATOMS: atom_id res chain seq x y z
N MET A 1 -12.66 42.56 48.06
CA MET A 1 -13.56 42.22 46.95
C MET A 1 -12.81 42.58 45.68
N GLU A 2 -11.76 41.90 45.22
CA GLU A 2 -11.44 40.46 45.13
C GLU A 2 -12.58 39.58 44.61
N GLU A 3 -12.23 38.77 43.60
CA GLU A 3 -13.02 37.93 42.68
C GLU A 3 -13.48 38.63 41.37
N ALA A 4 -13.27 38.10 40.16
CA ALA A 4 -12.68 36.84 39.68
C ALA A 4 -12.24 37.08 38.21
N GLN A 5 -11.00 36.75 37.82
CA GLN A 5 -10.66 35.53 37.06
C GLN A 5 -11.66 35.14 35.97
N THR A 6 -11.45 35.67 34.76
CA THR A 6 -11.90 35.01 33.53
C THR A 6 -10.73 34.19 33.00
N THR A 7 -10.87 32.88 33.18
CA THR A 7 -10.05 31.81 32.59
C THR A 7 -9.78 32.07 31.12
N HIS A 8 -8.51 32.21 30.77
CA HIS A 8 -8.05 31.99 29.40
C HIS A 8 -8.31 30.52 29.06
N ASP A 9 -9.29 30.33 28.19
CA ASP A 9 -9.53 29.22 27.27
C ASP A 9 -8.30 28.31 27.10
N GLU A 10 -8.26 27.19 27.84
CA GLU A 10 -7.38 26.07 27.51
C GLU A 10 -7.92 25.50 26.20
N ALA A 11 -7.26 25.84 25.08
CA ALA A 11 -7.46 25.14 23.83
C ALA A 11 -7.23 23.64 24.10
N VAL A 12 -8.31 22.86 24.13
CA VAL A 12 -8.24 21.40 24.18
C VAL A 12 -7.45 20.99 22.96
N ASP A 13 -6.17 20.62 23.16
CA ASP A 13 -5.28 20.21 22.09
C ASP A 13 -5.90 18.96 21.44
N GLY A 14 -6.60 19.17 20.32
CA GLY A 14 -7.35 18.15 19.58
C GLY A 14 -6.45 17.16 18.86
N THR A 15 -5.14 17.38 18.93
CA THR A 15 -4.12 16.58 18.29
C THR A 15 -3.46 15.61 19.26
N THR A 16 -2.79 14.60 18.70
CA THR A 16 -2.00 13.60 19.41
C THR A 16 -0.82 13.16 18.54
N LYS A 17 0.20 12.56 19.15
CA LYS A 17 1.36 12.04 18.43
C LYS A 17 1.23 10.54 18.26
N ILE A 18 1.31 10.08 17.02
CA ILE A 18 1.54 8.66 16.72
C ILE A 18 3.01 8.47 16.35
N THR A 19 3.61 7.40 16.86
CA THR A 19 4.96 6.99 16.44
C THR A 19 4.84 5.84 15.44
N ALA A 20 5.46 6.00 14.28
CA ALA A 20 5.55 4.97 13.25
C ALA A 20 7.00 4.72 12.84
N LYS A 21 7.34 3.47 12.53
CA LYS A 21 8.66 3.10 11.98
C LYS A 21 8.61 3.18 10.47
N ILE A 22 9.35 4.12 9.89
CA ILE A 22 9.34 4.40 8.46
C ILE A 22 10.68 4.03 7.85
N GLN A 23 10.66 3.43 6.66
CA GLN A 23 11.86 3.10 5.90
C GLN A 23 12.65 4.39 5.61
N GLU A 24 13.95 4.37 5.94
CA GLU A 24 14.74 5.61 6.03
C GLU A 24 14.86 6.34 4.69
N GLY A 25 15.26 5.64 3.62
CA GLY A 25 15.42 6.23 2.30
C GLY A 25 14.09 6.71 1.69
N LEU A 26 12.98 6.07 2.04
CA LEU A 26 11.63 6.47 1.63
C LEU A 26 11.25 7.79 2.30
N LEU A 27 11.49 7.89 3.61
CA LEU A 27 11.18 9.09 4.39
C LEU A 27 12.02 10.28 3.98
N GLU A 28 13.33 10.10 3.78
CA GLU A 28 14.21 11.22 3.37
C GLU A 28 13.76 11.83 2.04
N ARG A 29 13.42 10.99 1.08
CA ARG A 29 12.94 11.45 -0.23
C ARG A 29 11.53 12.05 -0.12
N PHE A 30 10.65 11.46 0.69
CA PHE A 30 9.35 12.06 0.99
C PHE A 30 9.48 13.45 1.61
N ASP A 31 10.37 13.63 2.59
CA ASP A 31 10.64 14.92 3.22
C ASP A 31 11.24 15.95 2.23
N GLN A 32 11.94 15.49 1.18
CA GLN A 32 12.38 16.36 0.08
C GLN A 32 11.21 16.78 -0.81
N ASP A 33 10.36 15.83 -1.23
CA ASP A 33 9.18 16.09 -2.05
C ASP A 33 8.22 17.06 -1.35
N MET A 34 7.95 16.85 -0.06
CA MET A 34 7.09 17.73 0.76
C MET A 34 7.61 19.17 0.85
N ARG A 35 8.93 19.34 0.98
CA ARG A 35 9.55 20.68 0.97
C ARG A 35 9.44 21.33 -0.41
N GLY A 36 9.62 20.55 -1.48
CA GLY A 36 9.44 21.03 -2.86
C GLY A 36 8.00 21.48 -3.17
N CYS A 37 7.02 20.85 -2.53
CA CYS A 37 5.60 21.22 -2.64
C CYS A 37 5.15 22.30 -1.64
N PHE A 38 6.04 22.81 -0.78
CA PHE A 38 5.74 23.78 0.29
C PHE A 38 4.66 23.30 1.29
N LEU A 39 4.60 21.98 1.52
CA LEU A 39 3.60 21.37 2.39
C LEU A 39 4.16 21.05 3.78
N LYS A 40 3.34 21.26 4.82
CA LYS A 40 3.64 20.79 6.17
C LYS A 40 3.36 19.29 6.27
N ARG A 41 4.40 18.51 6.53
CA ARG A 41 4.36 17.05 6.56
C ARG A 41 3.22 16.49 7.42
N ASP A 42 3.20 16.84 8.70
CA ASP A 42 2.28 16.23 9.66
C ASP A 42 0.81 16.60 9.36
N ALA A 43 0.55 17.84 8.96
CA ALA A 43 -0.79 18.27 8.55
C ALA A 43 -1.28 17.51 7.31
N PHE A 44 -0.40 17.31 6.32
CA PHE A 44 -0.73 16.55 5.13
C PHE A 44 -0.95 15.06 5.45
N LEU A 45 -0.06 14.45 6.25
CA LEU A 45 -0.23 13.05 6.66
C LEU A 45 -1.48 12.84 7.50
N ASN A 46 -1.87 13.78 8.37
CA ASN A 46 -3.12 13.72 9.10
C ASN A 46 -4.33 13.62 8.14
N GLN A 47 -4.36 14.49 7.14
CA GLN A 47 -5.42 14.49 6.11
C GLN A 47 -5.44 13.17 5.31
N VAL A 48 -4.26 12.72 4.84
CA VAL A 48 -4.15 11.49 4.04
C VAL A 48 -4.55 10.27 4.88
N ILE A 49 -4.04 10.12 6.09
CA ILE A 49 -4.39 8.99 6.95
C ILE A 49 -5.90 8.99 7.23
N GLY A 50 -6.49 10.15 7.56
CA GLY A 50 -7.91 10.26 7.83
C GLY A 50 -8.79 9.88 6.64
N SER A 51 -8.46 10.36 5.44
CA SER A 51 -9.21 10.07 4.21
C SER A 51 -9.06 8.64 3.72
N GLU A 52 -7.92 7.99 3.98
CA GLU A 52 -7.64 6.64 3.48
C GLU A 52 -8.14 5.50 4.39
N ILE A 53 -8.38 5.75 5.68
CA ILE A 53 -8.90 4.70 6.59
C ILE A 53 -10.24 4.08 6.11
N PRO A 54 -11.23 4.85 5.63
CA PRO A 54 -12.46 4.27 5.07
C PRO A 54 -12.21 3.31 3.90
N TYR A 55 -11.34 3.70 2.96
CA TYR A 55 -10.98 2.85 1.82
C TYR A 55 -10.22 1.60 2.24
N LEU A 56 -9.30 1.73 3.20
CA LEU A 56 -8.61 0.58 3.81
C LEU A 56 -9.60 -0.43 4.40
N ARG A 57 -10.60 0.04 5.15
CA ARG A 57 -11.62 -0.83 5.76
C ARG A 57 -12.49 -1.52 4.71
N GLN A 58 -12.83 -0.81 3.63
CA GLN A 58 -13.59 -1.34 2.51
C GLN A 58 -12.80 -2.43 1.78
N ASP A 59 -11.55 -2.14 1.38
CA ASP A 59 -10.69 -3.05 0.62
C ASP A 59 -10.36 -4.33 1.38
N LEU A 60 -10.28 -4.23 2.72
CA LEU A 60 -9.97 -5.35 3.61
C LEU A 60 -11.21 -5.96 4.27
N GLN A 61 -12.42 -5.66 3.80
CA GLN A 61 -13.64 -6.23 4.35
C GLN A 61 -13.59 -7.76 4.28
N GLY A 62 -13.80 -8.42 5.43
CA GLY A 62 -13.72 -9.87 5.55
C GLY A 62 -12.30 -10.46 5.55
N LYS A 63 -11.26 -9.61 5.38
CA LYS A 63 -9.85 -10.01 5.42
C LYS A 63 -9.23 -9.61 6.75
N ARG A 64 -8.46 -10.51 7.35
CA ARG A 64 -7.70 -10.27 8.58
C ARG A 64 -6.36 -10.99 8.46
N LEU A 65 -5.26 -10.30 8.74
CA LEU A 65 -3.94 -10.94 8.76
C LEU A 65 -3.87 -11.99 9.86
N THR A 66 -3.27 -13.14 9.55
CA THR A 66 -2.89 -14.10 10.58
C THR A 66 -1.70 -13.56 11.39
N SER A 67 -1.47 -14.14 12.57
CA SER A 67 -0.32 -13.76 13.41
C SER A 67 1.01 -14.03 12.70
N ILE A 68 1.07 -15.06 11.85
CA ILE A 68 2.26 -15.43 11.08
C ILE A 68 2.52 -14.37 10.01
N ALA A 69 1.51 -14.04 9.19
CA ALA A 69 1.62 -13.00 8.16
C ALA A 69 1.99 -11.64 8.76
N ARG A 70 1.34 -11.23 9.85
CA ARG A 70 1.67 -9.98 10.57
C ARG A 70 3.13 -9.96 11.04
N THR A 71 3.61 -11.05 11.61
CA THR A 71 4.99 -11.16 12.10
C THR A 71 5.98 -11.11 10.94
N TYR A 72 5.67 -11.78 9.83
CA TYR A 72 6.48 -11.77 8.63
C TYR A 72 6.60 -10.37 8.02
N ILE A 73 5.48 -9.65 7.84
CA ILE A 73 5.45 -8.27 7.34
C ILE A 73 6.31 -7.36 8.23
N SER A 74 6.10 -7.41 9.55
CA SER A 74 6.88 -6.61 10.51
C SER A 74 8.39 -6.93 10.45
N GLY A 75 8.73 -8.22 10.33
CA GLY A 75 10.10 -8.67 10.18
C GLY A 75 10.76 -8.19 8.88
N LYS A 76 10.06 -8.27 7.75
CA LYS A 76 10.53 -7.75 6.46
C LYS A 76 10.71 -6.25 6.51
N LEU A 77 9.74 -5.49 7.04
CA LEU A 77 9.83 -4.05 7.18
C LEU A 77 11.07 -3.63 7.98
N LYS A 78 11.33 -4.30 9.12
CA LYS A 78 12.51 -4.03 9.95
C LYS A 78 13.82 -4.23 9.18
N ARG A 79 13.90 -5.26 8.32
CA ARG A 79 15.10 -5.54 7.49
C ARG A 79 15.34 -4.50 6.40
N MET A 80 14.32 -3.75 5.99
CA MET A 80 14.45 -2.67 5.00
C MET A 80 15.14 -1.41 5.56
N GLY A 81 15.41 -1.37 6.88
CA GLY A 81 16.02 -0.23 7.56
C GLY A 81 14.99 0.85 7.88
N THR A 82 14.52 0.88 9.13
CA THR A 82 13.46 1.81 9.58
C THR A 82 13.95 2.73 10.68
N ARG A 83 13.45 3.97 10.67
CA ARG A 83 13.62 4.94 11.76
C ARG A 83 12.28 5.31 12.38
N PRO A 84 12.19 5.47 13.72
CA PRO A 84 10.97 5.90 14.39
C PRO A 84 10.71 7.38 14.14
N VAL A 85 9.46 7.72 13.81
CA VAL A 85 9.04 9.08 13.44
C VAL A 85 7.74 9.39 14.15
N ASN A 86 7.66 10.57 14.72
CA ASN A 86 6.44 11.09 15.31
C ASN A 86 5.68 11.88 14.26
N ILE A 87 4.39 11.58 14.13
CA ILE A 87 3.45 12.27 13.26
C ILE A 87 2.36 12.84 14.17
N VAL A 88 2.15 14.16 14.12
CA VAL A 88 1.03 14.80 14.81
C VAL A 88 -0.23 14.63 13.97
N VAL A 89 -1.27 14.04 14.56
CA VAL A 89 -2.57 13.77 13.92
C VAL A 89 -3.70 14.13 14.88
N ASP A 90 -4.91 14.30 14.37
CA ASP A 90 -6.09 14.50 15.21
C ASP A 90 -6.36 13.24 16.04
N LYS A 91 -6.88 13.44 17.26
CA LYS A 91 -7.24 12.32 18.16
C LYS A 91 -8.20 11.33 17.50
N GLN A 92 -9.14 11.84 16.70
CA GLN A 92 -10.08 11.01 15.97
C GLN A 92 -9.37 10.15 14.91
N VAL A 93 -8.49 10.75 14.10
CA VAL A 93 -7.70 10.02 13.09
C VAL A 93 -6.83 8.94 13.75
N ALA A 94 -6.19 9.23 14.88
CA ALA A 94 -5.44 8.23 15.63
C ALA A 94 -6.32 7.09 16.15
N ALA A 95 -7.51 7.41 16.68
CA ALA A 95 -8.46 6.41 17.15
C ALA A 95 -8.97 5.52 16.01
N ASP A 96 -9.31 6.11 14.87
CA ASP A 96 -9.79 5.40 13.68
C ASP A 96 -8.72 4.50 13.06
N LEU A 97 -7.47 4.97 13.05
CA LEU A 97 -6.32 4.17 12.63
C LEU A 97 -6.14 2.97 13.57
N ASN A 98 -6.18 3.18 14.88
CA ASN A 98 -6.05 2.11 15.86
C ASN A 98 -7.17 1.07 15.71
N ALA A 99 -8.41 1.52 15.52
CA ALA A 99 -9.54 0.64 15.30
C ALA A 99 -9.38 -0.19 14.00
N ALA A 100 -8.91 0.40 12.91
CA ALA A 100 -8.63 -0.33 11.67
C ALA A 100 -7.50 -1.35 11.83
N VAL A 101 -6.42 -0.96 12.53
CA VAL A 101 -5.28 -1.83 12.84
C VAL A 101 -5.71 -3.05 13.65
N GLU A 102 -6.54 -2.85 14.68
CA GLU A 102 -7.06 -3.94 15.50
C GLU A 102 -8.06 -4.82 14.73
N ALA A 103 -8.95 -4.22 13.94
CA ALA A 103 -9.99 -4.94 13.20
C ALA A 103 -9.42 -5.91 12.14
N HIS A 104 -8.34 -5.53 11.45
CA HIS A 104 -7.72 -6.34 10.39
C HIS A 104 -6.37 -6.96 10.79
N ASN A 105 -5.96 -6.82 12.06
CA ASN A 105 -4.68 -7.28 12.59
C ASN A 105 -3.45 -6.72 11.83
N LEU A 106 -3.53 -5.45 11.42
CA LEU A 106 -2.53 -4.82 10.54
C LEU A 106 -1.24 -4.45 11.27
N VAL A 107 -0.14 -4.42 10.53
CA VAL A 107 1.08 -3.76 10.99
C VAL A 107 0.93 -2.27 10.68
N ARG A 108 0.67 -1.44 11.71
CA ARG A 108 0.49 0.02 11.57
C ARG A 108 1.64 0.66 10.77
N ASP A 109 2.87 0.29 11.10
CA ASP A 109 4.07 0.77 10.41
C ASP A 109 4.03 0.45 8.91
N ALA A 110 3.61 -0.77 8.54
CA ALA A 110 3.52 -1.17 7.14
C ALA A 110 2.49 -0.33 6.38
N PHE A 111 1.31 -0.09 6.98
CA PHE A 111 0.31 0.80 6.40
C PHE A 111 0.85 2.22 6.17
N ILE A 112 1.51 2.83 7.16
CA ILE A 112 2.07 4.18 6.99
C ILE A 112 3.15 4.19 5.89
N ASN A 113 4.01 3.17 5.82
CA ASN A 113 4.98 3.08 4.72
C ASN A 113 4.30 2.87 3.36
N TYR A 114 3.22 2.10 3.31
CA TYR A 114 2.42 1.90 2.10
C TYR A 114 1.86 3.23 1.57
N LEU A 115 1.30 4.07 2.46
CA LEU A 115 0.84 5.41 2.10
C LEU A 115 1.98 6.23 1.49
N LEU A 116 3.18 6.21 2.07
CA LEU A 116 4.33 6.95 1.54
C LEU A 116 4.81 6.39 0.19
N VAL A 117 4.78 5.07 -0.01
CA VAL A 117 5.08 4.45 -1.30
C VAL A 117 4.09 4.93 -2.36
N CYS A 118 2.79 4.96 -2.04
CA CYS A 118 1.74 5.42 -2.94
C CYS A 118 1.84 6.93 -3.22
N LEU A 119 2.11 7.76 -2.21
CA LEU A 119 2.29 9.21 -2.40
C LEU A 119 3.47 9.53 -3.31
N ARG A 120 4.53 8.73 -3.24
CA ARG A 120 5.71 8.93 -4.08
C ARG A 120 5.64 8.24 -5.43
N SER A 121 4.84 7.18 -5.54
CA SER A 121 4.53 6.42 -6.77
C SER A 121 5.64 6.45 -7.80
N THR A 122 6.83 5.96 -7.43
CA THR A 122 8.00 6.08 -8.29
C THR A 122 7.72 5.44 -9.65
N PRO A 123 8.35 5.90 -10.76
CA PRO A 123 8.09 5.34 -12.08
C PRO A 123 8.26 3.81 -12.15
N ARG A 124 9.18 3.25 -11.34
CA ARG A 124 9.37 1.80 -11.21
C ARG A 124 8.17 1.11 -10.54
N PHE A 125 7.63 1.71 -9.48
CA PHE A 125 6.44 1.20 -8.79
C PHE A 125 5.23 1.23 -9.73
N LEU A 126 4.99 2.38 -10.38
CA LEU A 126 3.89 2.51 -11.33
C LEU A 126 4.03 1.53 -12.48
N LYS A 127 5.21 1.44 -13.11
CA LYS A 127 5.44 0.49 -14.20
C LYS A 127 5.22 -0.96 -13.77
N TYR A 128 5.62 -1.33 -12.56
CA TYR A 128 5.50 -2.69 -12.06
C TYR A 128 4.04 -3.13 -11.94
N PHE A 129 3.19 -2.27 -11.37
CA PHE A 129 1.75 -2.55 -11.25
C PHE A 129 0.95 -2.15 -12.50
N GLU A 130 1.66 -1.81 -13.56
CA GLU A 130 1.10 -1.24 -14.78
C GLU A 130 0.18 -0.05 -14.49
N LEU A 131 0.50 0.80 -13.53
CA LEU A 131 -0.30 1.98 -13.21
C LEU A 131 0.10 3.16 -14.12
N PRO A 132 -0.85 4.05 -14.46
CA PRO A 132 -0.56 5.19 -15.32
C PRO A 132 0.44 6.15 -14.66
N SER A 133 1.46 6.58 -15.39
CA SER A 133 2.40 7.61 -14.95
C SER A 133 1.94 9.04 -15.25
N HIS A 134 1.00 9.18 -16.20
CA HIS A 134 0.39 10.43 -16.59
C HIS A 134 -1.09 10.22 -16.81
N TYR A 135 -1.86 11.24 -16.46
CA TYR A 135 -3.26 11.32 -16.86
C TYR A 135 -3.34 11.91 -18.27
N THR A 136 -3.97 11.18 -19.19
CA THR A 136 -4.37 11.71 -20.50
C THR A 136 -5.89 11.70 -20.53
N GLY A 137 -6.50 12.80 -20.95
CA GLY A 137 -7.97 12.99 -20.93
C GLY A 137 -8.81 11.92 -21.61
N SER A 138 -8.18 11.04 -22.40
CA SER A 138 -8.80 9.96 -23.16
C SER A 138 -8.75 8.58 -22.48
N HIS A 139 -8.06 8.41 -21.35
CA HIS A 139 -7.89 7.10 -20.70
C HIS A 139 -8.96 6.75 -19.68
N PHE A 140 -9.70 7.75 -19.17
CA PHE A 140 -10.82 7.53 -18.27
C PHE A 140 -12.08 8.05 -18.97
N ASP A 141 -12.97 7.14 -19.36
CA ASP A 141 -14.24 7.44 -20.00
C ASP A 141 -15.06 8.39 -19.12
N ALA A 142 -15.11 9.68 -19.47
CA ALA A 142 -16.06 10.72 -18.99
C ALA A 142 -16.30 10.86 -17.45
N ALA A 143 -15.61 10.12 -16.60
CA ALA A 143 -15.91 9.94 -15.18
C ALA A 143 -15.04 10.80 -14.26
N LEU A 144 -14.23 11.69 -14.83
CA LEU A 144 -13.45 12.61 -14.01
C LEU A 144 -14.26 13.80 -13.59
N GLU A 145 -14.26 14.05 -12.28
CA GLU A 145 -14.79 15.28 -11.77
C GLU A 145 -14.08 16.45 -12.47
N PRO A 146 -14.85 17.41 -13.02
CA PRO A 146 -14.26 18.57 -13.68
C PRO A 146 -13.32 19.26 -12.69
N THR A 147 -12.05 19.37 -13.06
CA THR A 147 -11.06 20.04 -12.22
C THR A 147 -11.42 21.51 -12.08
N GLU A 148 -11.36 22.01 -10.84
CA GLU A 148 -11.66 23.41 -10.60
C GLU A 148 -10.65 24.32 -11.31
N VAL A 149 -11.14 25.36 -11.99
CA VAL A 149 -10.28 26.33 -12.70
C VAL A 149 -9.48 27.19 -11.72
N SER A 150 -9.91 27.29 -10.46
CA SER A 150 -9.19 28.00 -9.40
C SER A 150 -7.93 27.22 -8.98
N PRO A 151 -6.72 27.78 -9.14
CA PRO A 151 -5.48 27.06 -8.85
C PRO A 151 -5.38 26.52 -7.42
N LEU A 152 -5.83 27.31 -6.43
CA LEU A 152 -5.80 26.88 -5.03
C LEU A 152 -6.78 25.74 -4.76
N ARG A 153 -7.93 25.72 -5.45
CA ARG A 153 -8.91 24.64 -5.30
C ARG A 153 -8.51 23.39 -6.08
N ALA A 154 -7.84 23.53 -7.22
CA ALA A 154 -7.23 22.39 -7.92
C ALA A 154 -6.17 21.69 -7.06
N ILE A 155 -5.31 22.48 -6.40
CA ILE A 155 -4.33 21.95 -5.42
C ILE A 155 -5.06 21.27 -4.27
N ALA A 156 -6.08 21.92 -3.69
CA ALA A 156 -6.84 21.36 -2.57
C ALA A 156 -7.54 20.04 -2.95
N SER A 157 -8.18 19.97 -4.12
CA SER A 157 -8.82 18.76 -4.65
C SER A 157 -7.82 17.60 -4.72
N THR A 158 -6.64 17.85 -5.28
CA THR A 158 -5.58 16.83 -5.39
C THR A 158 -5.05 16.40 -4.02
N MET A 159 -4.97 17.34 -3.07
CA MET A 159 -4.48 17.05 -1.72
C MET A 159 -5.52 16.36 -0.83
N CYS A 160 -6.81 16.58 -1.07
CA CYS A 160 -7.89 15.98 -0.30
C CYS A 160 -8.03 14.49 -0.58
N ASP A 161 -7.77 14.07 -1.83
CA ASP A 161 -7.83 12.67 -2.24
C ASP A 161 -6.69 12.33 -3.23
N PRO A 162 -5.44 12.19 -2.73
CA PRO A 162 -4.29 12.00 -3.59
C PRO A 162 -4.25 10.61 -4.25
N PHE A 163 -5.01 9.63 -3.74
CA PHE A 163 -4.97 8.25 -4.25
C PHE A 163 -6.16 7.89 -5.13
N TYR A 164 -7.11 8.79 -5.38
CA TYR A 164 -8.25 8.55 -6.26
C TYR A 164 -7.84 7.80 -7.55
N TYR A 165 -6.89 8.34 -8.30
CA TYR A 165 -6.43 7.74 -9.56
C TYR A 165 -5.75 6.38 -9.38
N LEU A 166 -5.01 6.18 -8.28
CA LEU A 166 -4.37 4.90 -8.01
C LEU A 166 -5.43 3.84 -7.64
N ARG A 167 -6.44 4.21 -6.85
CA ARG A 167 -7.53 3.30 -6.48
C ARG A 167 -8.36 2.90 -7.70
N GLU A 168 -8.70 3.85 -8.58
CA GLU A 168 -9.42 3.54 -9.82
C GLU A 168 -8.59 2.66 -10.77
N ALA A 169 -7.33 3.00 -11.00
CA ALA A 169 -6.46 2.22 -11.88
C ALA A 169 -6.21 0.79 -11.35
N VAL A 170 -6.05 0.63 -10.04
CA VAL A 170 -5.92 -0.71 -9.43
C VAL A 170 -7.22 -1.50 -9.56
N ARG A 171 -8.38 -0.87 -9.34
CA ARG A 171 -9.67 -1.52 -9.49
C ARG A 171 -9.90 -1.99 -10.92
N GLU A 172 -9.57 -1.15 -11.90
CA GLU A 172 -9.73 -1.47 -13.33
C GLU A 172 -8.81 -2.61 -13.77
N ARG A 173 -7.54 -2.58 -13.37
CA ARG A 173 -6.52 -3.53 -13.87
C ARG A 173 -6.46 -4.84 -13.10
N HIS A 174 -6.66 -4.78 -11.79
CA HIS A 174 -6.44 -5.91 -10.89
C HIS A 174 -7.74 -6.42 -10.24
N GLY A 175 -8.88 -5.75 -10.46
CA GLY A 175 -10.17 -6.15 -9.89
C GLY A 175 -10.22 -6.14 -8.37
N THR A 176 -9.29 -5.44 -7.72
CA THR A 176 -9.12 -5.42 -6.26
C THR A 176 -9.01 -3.98 -5.75
N GLY A 177 -9.05 -3.83 -4.44
CA GLY A 177 -8.78 -2.57 -3.76
C GLY A 177 -7.28 -2.28 -3.67
N LEU A 178 -6.91 -1.01 -3.57
CA LEU A 178 -5.51 -0.56 -3.47
C LEU A 178 -4.82 -1.25 -2.27
N TYR A 179 -5.47 -1.31 -1.12
CA TYR A 179 -4.89 -1.91 0.09
C TYR A 179 -4.90 -3.45 0.11
N ALA A 180 -5.62 -4.05 -0.83
CA ALA A 180 -5.70 -5.50 -1.02
C ALA A 180 -4.88 -5.98 -2.23
N LEU A 181 -4.08 -5.10 -2.84
CA LEU A 181 -3.19 -5.42 -3.95
C LEU A 181 -2.09 -6.39 -3.48
N SER A 182 -1.93 -7.51 -4.19
CA SER A 182 -0.80 -8.43 -3.95
C SER A 182 0.48 -7.75 -4.43
N MET A 183 1.46 -7.66 -3.54
CA MET A 183 2.73 -6.99 -3.78
C MET A 183 3.81 -8.06 -3.96
N PRO A 184 4.86 -7.81 -4.76
CA PRO A 184 5.96 -8.76 -4.86
C PRO A 184 6.77 -8.83 -3.56
N GLU A 185 7.59 -9.88 -3.43
CA GLU A 185 8.24 -10.25 -2.17
C GLU A 185 9.11 -9.14 -1.57
N GLU A 186 9.73 -8.32 -2.42
CA GLU A 186 10.56 -7.19 -2.01
C GLU A 186 9.75 -6.10 -1.29
N PHE A 187 8.44 -6.04 -1.53
CA PHE A 187 7.51 -5.06 -0.97
C PHE A 187 6.57 -5.66 0.08
N HIS A 188 6.73 -6.95 0.44
CA HIS A 188 5.94 -7.56 1.52
C HIS A 188 6.06 -6.79 2.84
N GLY A 189 7.20 -6.14 3.12
CA GLY A 189 7.38 -5.32 4.31
C GLY A 189 6.45 -4.10 4.40
N VAL A 190 5.92 -3.62 3.27
CA VAL A 190 4.98 -2.49 3.22
C VAL A 190 3.57 -2.92 2.85
N SER A 191 3.28 -4.22 2.77
CA SER A 191 1.95 -4.70 2.37
C SER A 191 0.93 -4.56 3.51
N CYS A 192 -0.29 -4.17 3.17
CA CYS A 192 -1.39 -4.07 4.15
C CYS A 192 -2.06 -5.43 4.39
N PHE A 193 -2.10 -6.28 3.38
CA PHE A 193 -2.59 -7.64 3.48
C PHE A 193 -1.63 -8.58 2.74
N LEU A 194 -1.52 -9.81 3.25
CA LEU A 194 -0.74 -10.89 2.66
C LEU A 194 -1.41 -12.19 3.05
N ALA A 195 -1.73 -13.03 2.07
CA ALA A 195 -2.35 -14.33 2.33
C ALA A 195 -1.32 -15.30 2.92
N ASP A 196 -1.76 -16.30 3.68
CA ASP A 196 -0.82 -17.22 4.35
C ASP A 196 -0.01 -18.03 3.32
N GLU A 197 -0.58 -18.31 2.16
CA GLU A 197 0.06 -18.98 1.03
C GLU A 197 1.28 -18.19 0.49
N GLU A 198 1.26 -16.87 0.64
CA GLU A 198 2.34 -15.96 0.20
C GLU A 198 3.41 -15.77 1.28
N VAL A 199 3.20 -16.28 2.50
CA VAL A 199 4.14 -16.16 3.62
C VAL A 199 5.10 -17.35 3.65
N PRO A 200 6.40 -17.17 3.36
CA PRO A 200 7.38 -18.25 3.39
C PRO A 200 7.40 -18.99 4.73
N GLY A 201 7.23 -20.31 4.66
CA GLY A 201 7.29 -21.20 5.82
C GLY A 201 5.99 -21.33 6.62
N SER A 202 4.90 -20.69 6.20
CA SER A 202 3.55 -21.03 6.67
C SER A 202 3.16 -22.44 6.20
N GLU A 203 2.19 -23.08 6.86
CA GLU A 203 1.72 -24.40 6.41
C GLU A 203 1.03 -24.32 5.04
N ALA A 204 0.24 -23.27 4.80
CA ALA A 204 -0.41 -23.04 3.51
C ALA A 204 0.61 -22.86 2.37
N ASN A 205 1.68 -22.11 2.61
CA ASN A 205 2.78 -21.93 1.66
C ASN A 205 3.51 -23.25 1.37
N LYS A 206 3.77 -24.07 2.40
CA LYS A 206 4.40 -25.39 2.21
C LYS A 206 3.53 -26.33 1.38
N VAL A 207 2.22 -26.30 1.57
CA VAL A 207 1.27 -27.09 0.75
C VAL A 207 1.32 -26.61 -0.70
N LEU A 208 1.20 -25.30 -0.93
CA LEU A 208 1.23 -24.72 -2.27
C LEU A 208 2.55 -25.02 -3.01
N VAL A 209 3.69 -24.90 -2.33
CA VAL A 209 5.01 -25.21 -2.91
C VAL A 209 5.08 -26.70 -3.29
N ARG A 210 4.63 -27.61 -2.41
CA ARG A 210 4.60 -29.05 -2.73
C ARG A 210 3.69 -29.38 -3.91
N GLU A 211 2.53 -28.75 -4.00
CA GLU A 211 1.59 -28.94 -5.10
C GLU A 211 2.16 -28.40 -6.41
N THR A 212 2.81 -27.23 -6.37
CA THR A 212 3.46 -26.61 -7.53
C THR A 212 4.65 -27.46 -8.00
N ASP A 213 5.49 -27.94 -7.08
CA ASP A 213 6.61 -28.82 -7.39
C ASP A 213 6.12 -30.15 -8.00
N ALA A 214 5.03 -30.71 -7.48
CA ALA A 214 4.41 -31.92 -8.03
C ALA A 214 3.83 -31.69 -9.43
N LEU A 215 3.22 -30.52 -9.68
CA LEU A 215 2.73 -30.12 -11.00
C LEU A 215 3.89 -29.96 -12.00
N LEU A 216 4.97 -29.26 -11.61
CA LEU A 216 6.15 -29.08 -12.44
C LEU A 216 6.81 -30.42 -12.77
N ALA A 217 6.96 -31.31 -11.78
CA ALA A 217 7.48 -32.65 -11.99
C ALA A 217 6.60 -33.50 -12.92
N ALA A 218 5.27 -33.28 -12.91
CA ALA A 218 4.35 -33.94 -13.83
C ALA A 218 4.40 -33.37 -15.25
N LEU A 219 4.78 -32.09 -15.42
CA LEU A 219 5.01 -31.47 -16.72
C LEU A 219 6.38 -31.84 -17.32
N ASP A 220 7.36 -32.18 -16.48
CA ASP A 220 8.69 -32.66 -16.89
C ASP A 220 8.71 -34.14 -17.36
N LEU A 221 7.55 -34.75 -17.61
CA LEU A 221 7.42 -36.08 -18.18
C LEU A 221 6.86 -36.01 -19.61
N ASP A 222 7.71 -36.43 -20.55
CA ASP A 222 7.42 -36.84 -21.94
C ASP A 222 7.45 -35.78 -23.07
N ASP A 223 8.57 -35.08 -23.28
CA ASP A 223 8.83 -34.41 -24.56
C ASP A 223 10.27 -34.54 -25.09
N LEU A 224 10.89 -35.72 -24.91
CA LEU A 224 12.00 -36.21 -25.77
C LEU A 224 11.91 -37.73 -25.95
N GLU A 225 10.73 -38.28 -26.27
CA GLU A 225 10.74 -39.54 -27.01
C GLU A 225 11.30 -39.26 -28.41
N GLU A 226 12.56 -39.66 -28.62
CA GLU A 226 13.16 -39.80 -29.94
C GLU A 226 12.23 -40.63 -30.84
N VAL A 227 11.41 -39.95 -31.64
CA VAL A 227 10.82 -40.57 -32.82
C VAL A 227 12.00 -40.83 -33.78
N ALA A 228 12.62 -42.00 -33.62
CA ALA A 228 13.66 -42.51 -34.49
C ALA A 228 13.12 -42.55 -35.93
N PHE A 229 13.40 -41.49 -36.68
CA PHE A 229 13.10 -41.38 -38.09
C PHE A 229 14.02 -42.36 -38.83
N THR A 230 13.56 -43.59 -39.04
CA THR A 230 14.25 -44.56 -39.90
C THR A 230 14.02 -44.15 -41.35
N PRO A 231 15.05 -43.74 -42.12
CA PRO A 231 14.87 -43.50 -43.53
C PRO A 231 14.79 -44.85 -44.24
N LYS A 232 13.61 -45.20 -44.75
CA LYS A 232 13.47 -46.25 -45.77
C LYS A 232 14.16 -45.77 -47.05
N GLY A 233 15.44 -46.09 -47.20
CA GLY A 233 16.15 -46.02 -48.47
C GLY A 233 15.58 -47.05 -49.44
N ASN A 234 14.89 -46.57 -50.46
CA ASN A 234 14.56 -47.34 -51.66
C ASN A 234 15.48 -46.90 -52.81
N ALA A 235 15.69 -47.84 -53.74
CA ALA A 235 16.31 -47.73 -55.07
C ALA A 235 17.83 -47.99 -55.17
N ARG A 236 18.17 -49.24 -55.46
CA ARG A 236 18.69 -49.62 -56.78
C ARG A 236 18.15 -50.98 -57.20
#